data_AF-A6J7T1-F1
#
_entry.id   AF-A6J7T1-F1
#
_cell.length_a   1.000
_cell.length_b   1.000
_cell.length_c   1.000
_cell.angle_alpha   90.00
_cell.angle_beta   90.00
_cell.angle_gamma   90.00
#
_symmetry.space_group_name_H-M   'P 1'
#
loop_
_entity.id
_entity.type
_entity.pdbx_description
1 polymer ?
#
loop_
_entity_poly.entity_id
_entity_poly.type
_entity_poly.pdbx_seq_one_letter_code
_entity_poly.pdbx_strand_id
1 'polypeptide(L)'
;MQLSLTQARTWKGLLLLVSCMILWISVTPTPYDQMSNEELYDNLLSCSHRTHVVARKMYKILDLNVAERRCFKNKRNNTCHTTSTHTAKTIQPGIEENDYPVWSSLKELRSSNKSIHLFAFCKFFYCLRKDTKKIKDYLQILRPNIIKNKW
;
A
#
# COMPACT_ATOMS: atom_id res chain seq x y z
N MET A 1 20.56 5.05 -22.59
CA MET A 1 20.31 6.50 -22.71
C MET A 1 21.51 7.22 -22.12
N GLN A 2 22.52 7.55 -22.93
CA GLN A 2 23.73 8.23 -22.47
C GLN A 2 23.47 9.73 -22.42
N LEU A 3 23.57 10.33 -21.24
CA LEU A 3 23.55 11.78 -21.07
C LEU A 3 25.00 12.28 -21.07
N SER A 4 25.41 12.90 -22.17
CA SER A 4 26.70 13.57 -22.33
C SER A 4 26.77 14.82 -21.45
N LEU A 5 27.66 14.79 -20.46
CA LEU A 5 27.76 15.72 -19.34
C LEU A 5 28.77 16.87 -19.62
N THR A 6 28.70 17.48 -20.80
CA THR A 6 29.69 18.50 -21.22
C THR A 6 29.25 19.95 -21.06
N GLN A 7 28.11 20.22 -20.37
CA GLN A 7 27.65 21.60 -20.14
C GLN A 7 27.39 21.94 -18.65
N ALA A 8 28.24 21.45 -17.74
CA ALA A 8 28.21 21.86 -16.34
C ALA A 8 29.26 22.95 -16.05
N ARG A 9 29.16 24.11 -16.69
CA ARG A 9 30.08 25.25 -16.45
C ARG A 9 29.40 26.57 -16.10
N THR A 10 28.12 26.53 -15.75
CA THR A 10 27.40 27.68 -15.20
C THR A 10 27.03 27.40 -13.75
N TRP A 11 27.04 28.44 -12.89
CA TRP A 11 26.62 28.36 -11.47
C TRP A 11 25.27 27.67 -11.28
N LYS A 12 24.35 27.85 -12.25
CA LYS A 12 23.05 27.17 -12.30
C LYS A 12 23.17 25.66 -12.48
N GLY A 13 24.11 25.19 -13.31
CA GLY A 13 24.40 23.77 -13.48
C GLY A 13 25.03 23.14 -12.24
N LEU A 14 25.90 23.89 -11.55
CA LEU A 14 26.48 23.45 -10.27
C LEU A 14 25.39 23.33 -9.18
N LEU A 15 24.47 24.29 -9.09
CA LEU A 15 23.31 24.26 -8.21
C LEU A 15 22.39 23.06 -8.51
N LEU A 16 22.17 22.76 -9.79
CA LEU A 16 21.40 21.59 -10.23
C LEU A 16 22.07 20.28 -9.81
N LEU A 17 23.39 20.17 -9.99
CA LEU A 17 24.15 18.99 -9.56
C LEU A 17 24.12 18.82 -8.05
N VAL A 18 24.34 19.90 -7.28
CA VAL A 18 24.26 19.87 -5.81
C VAL A 18 22.84 19.50 -5.36
N SER A 19 21.81 20.04 -6.00
CA SER A 19 20.41 19.66 -5.73
C SER A 19 20.14 18.19 -6.05
N CYS A 20 20.65 17.66 -7.16
CA CYS A 20 20.55 16.25 -7.51
C CYS A 20 21.28 15.34 -6.51
N MET A 21 22.48 15.73 -6.06
CA MET A 21 23.24 14.97 -5.05
C MET A 21 22.55 14.99 -3.68
N ILE A 22 21.95 16.11 -3.28
CA ILE A 22 21.16 16.22 -2.04
C ILE A 22 19.87 15.38 -2.13
N LEU A 23 19.23 15.35 -3.30
CA LEU A 23 18.08 14.47 -3.55
C LEU A 23 18.47 12.98 -3.56
N TRP A 24 19.71 12.65 -3.90
CA TRP A 24 20.21 11.28 -3.82
C TRP A 24 20.57 10.87 -2.40
N ILE A 25 20.99 11.82 -1.54
CA ILE A 25 21.18 11.58 -0.10
C ILE A 25 19.86 11.18 0.58
N SER A 26 18.72 11.78 0.19
CA SER A 26 17.39 11.38 0.68
C SER A 26 16.80 10.15 -0.02
N VAL A 27 17.42 9.70 -1.12
CA VAL A 27 17.15 8.43 -1.83
C VAL A 27 18.33 7.46 -1.63
N THR A 28 19.03 7.57 -0.50
CA THR A 28 19.85 6.44 -0.05
C THR A 28 18.89 5.31 0.26
N PRO A 29 19.02 4.13 -0.38
CA PRO A 29 18.32 2.96 0.10
C PRO A 29 18.71 2.82 1.58
N THR A 30 17.73 2.73 2.48
CA THR A 30 18.01 2.20 3.81
C THR A 30 18.84 0.93 3.61
N PRO A 31 19.95 0.71 4.33
CA PRO A 31 20.76 -0.47 4.12
C PRO A 31 19.96 -1.67 4.60
N TYR A 32 19.11 -2.22 3.72
CA TYR A 32 18.39 -3.46 3.96
C TYR A 32 19.38 -4.59 4.27
N ASP A 33 20.65 -4.44 3.86
CA ASP A 33 21.76 -5.36 4.13
C ASP A 33 22.22 -5.44 5.59
N GLN A 34 21.77 -4.56 6.49
CA GLN A 34 22.26 -4.55 7.89
C GLN A 34 21.18 -4.84 8.94
N MET A 35 19.92 -4.99 8.51
CA MET A 35 18.80 -5.23 9.41
C MET A 35 18.63 -6.73 9.69
N SER A 36 18.46 -7.11 10.95
CA SER A 36 18.12 -8.51 11.27
C SER A 36 16.72 -8.86 10.73
N ASN A 37 16.49 -10.13 10.40
CA ASN A 37 15.17 -10.60 9.98
C ASN A 37 14.07 -10.26 11.00
N GLU A 38 14.41 -10.22 12.30
CA GLU A 38 13.50 -9.84 13.38
C GLU A 38 13.15 -8.34 13.34
N GLU A 39 14.16 -7.48 13.21
CA GLU A 39 13.95 -6.03 13.09
C GLU A 39 13.18 -5.66 11.83
N LEU A 40 13.49 -6.33 10.71
CA LEU A 40 12.75 -6.19 9.45
C LEU A 40 11.27 -6.56 9.63
N TYR A 41 11.02 -7.66 10.32
CA TYR A 41 9.65 -8.13 10.58
C TYR A 41 8.88 -7.19 11.50
N ASP A 42 9.52 -6.68 12.54
CA ASP A 42 8.91 -5.73 13.48
C ASP A 42 8.59 -4.40 12.80
N ASN A 43 9.46 -3.92 11.90
CA ASN A 43 9.21 -2.77 11.05
C ASN A 43 8.01 -3.00 10.12
N LEU A 44 7.93 -4.17 9.49
CA LEU A 44 6.81 -4.55 8.62
C LEU A 44 5.48 -4.60 9.40
N LEU A 45 5.49 -5.19 10.60
CA LEU A 45 4.32 -5.27 11.47
C LEU A 45 3.87 -3.87 11.94
N SER A 46 4.82 -3.01 12.31
CA SER A 46 4.57 -1.62 12.68
C SER A 46 3.95 -0.82 11.52
N CYS A 47 4.52 -0.95 10.32
CA CYS A 47 3.99 -0.32 9.10
C CYS A 47 2.57 -0.80 8.78
N SER A 48 2.33 -2.11 8.85
CA SER A 48 1.02 -2.71 8.62
C SER A 48 -0.03 -2.22 9.62
N HIS A 49 0.35 -2.15 10.91
CA HIS A 49 -0.51 -1.60 11.95
C HIS A 49 -0.89 -0.15 11.69
N ARG A 50 0.09 0.72 11.39
CA ARG A 50 -0.14 2.13 11.07
C ARG A 50 -1.05 2.30 9.86
N THR A 51 -0.77 1.56 8.79
CA THR A 51 -1.58 1.56 7.56
C THR A 51 -3.03 1.18 7.84
N HIS A 52 -3.26 0.13 8.63
CA HIS A 52 -4.62 -0.26 9.04
C HIS A 52 -5.33 0.83 9.84
N VAL A 53 -4.64 1.48 10.79
CA VAL A 53 -5.21 2.57 11.60
C VAL A 53 -5.63 3.74 10.71
N VAL A 54 -4.77 4.15 9.78
CA VAL A 54 -5.08 5.24 8.83
C VAL A 54 -6.25 4.86 7.92
N ALA A 55 -6.24 3.66 7.33
CA ALA A 55 -7.34 3.17 6.49
C ALA A 55 -8.69 3.13 7.25
N ARG A 56 -8.68 2.67 8.50
CA ARG A 56 -9.86 2.66 9.38
C ARG A 56 -10.37 4.08 9.64
N LYS A 57 -9.48 5.02 9.95
CA LYS A 57 -9.85 6.42 10.21
C LYS A 57 -10.45 7.05 8.95
N MET A 58 -9.84 6.85 7.79
CA MET A 58 -10.31 7.37 6.51
C MET A 58 -11.73 6.87 6.19
N TYR A 59 -11.96 5.55 6.32
CA TYR A 59 -13.29 4.97 6.15
C TYR A 59 -14.31 5.57 7.13
N LYS A 60 -13.93 5.72 8.41
CA LYS A 60 -14.82 6.28 9.44
C LYS A 60 -15.18 7.74 9.13
N ILE A 61 -14.22 8.56 8.72
CA ILE A 61 -14.45 9.97 8.37
C ILE A 61 -15.36 10.05 7.15
N LEU A 62 -15.09 9.27 6.10
CA LEU A 62 -15.93 9.22 4.92
C LEU A 62 -17.37 8.82 5.29
N ASP A 63 -17.53 7.71 6.01
CA ASP A 63 -18.85 7.18 6.34
C ASP A 63 -19.65 8.15 7.21
N LEU A 64 -19.04 8.72 8.25
CA LEU A 64 -19.74 9.63 9.16
C LEU A 64 -20.01 11.00 8.54
N ASN A 65 -19.01 11.62 7.92
CA ASN A 65 -19.05 13.05 7.61
C ASN A 65 -19.44 13.34 6.16
N VAL A 66 -19.25 12.39 5.24
CA VAL A 66 -19.51 12.58 3.80
C VAL A 66 -20.70 11.74 3.36
N ALA A 67 -20.70 10.46 3.73
CA ALA A 67 -21.77 9.55 3.36
C ALA A 67 -22.96 9.58 4.33
N GLU A 68 -22.88 10.29 5.45
CA GLU A 68 -23.96 10.36 6.46
C GLU A 68 -24.44 8.95 6.89
N ARG A 69 -23.48 8.07 7.17
CA ARG A 69 -23.68 6.65 7.50
C ARG A 69 -24.37 5.84 6.40
N ARG A 70 -24.27 6.27 5.14
CA ARG A 70 -24.85 5.57 3.99
C ARG A 70 -23.89 4.57 3.35
N CYS A 71 -22.59 4.55 3.68
CA CYS A 71 -21.71 3.54 3.13
C CYS A 71 -22.19 2.13 3.56
N PHE A 72 -22.57 1.29 2.59
CA PHE A 72 -22.95 -0.12 2.77
C PHE A 72 -24.01 -0.41 3.83
N LYS A 73 -25.06 0.43 3.94
CA LYS A 73 -26.29 0.07 4.69
C LYS A 73 -26.85 -1.30 4.27
N ASN A 74 -26.68 -1.69 3.00
CA ASN A 74 -26.98 -3.02 2.49
C ASN A 74 -25.71 -3.88 2.39
N LYS A 75 -25.64 -4.96 3.20
CA LYS A 75 -24.48 -5.86 3.30
C LYS A 75 -24.13 -6.59 1.99
N ARG A 76 -25.06 -6.70 1.01
CA ARG A 76 -24.83 -7.47 -0.23
C ARG A 76 -23.78 -6.87 -1.17
N ASN A 77 -23.39 -5.60 -1.00
CA ASN A 77 -22.45 -4.91 -1.89
C ASN A 77 -21.05 -4.74 -1.29
N ASN A 78 -20.75 -5.42 -0.18
CA ASN A 78 -19.48 -5.26 0.56
C ASN A 78 -18.33 -6.16 0.04
N THR A 79 -18.50 -6.78 -1.13
CA THR A 79 -17.49 -7.67 -1.70
C THR A 79 -16.30 -6.88 -2.24
N CYS A 80 -15.09 -7.30 -1.85
CA CYS A 80 -13.82 -6.71 -2.28
C CYS A 80 -13.21 -7.54 -3.40
N HIS A 81 -12.49 -6.90 -4.32
CA HIS A 81 -11.82 -7.58 -5.45
C HIS A 81 -10.78 -8.63 -4.97
N THR A 82 -10.21 -8.41 -3.78
CA THR A 82 -9.32 -9.31 -3.03
C THR A 82 -10.02 -10.50 -2.35
N THR A 83 -11.35 -10.64 -2.48
CA THR A 83 -12.08 -11.79 -1.92
C THR A 83 -11.89 -13.04 -2.78
N SER A 84 -11.60 -12.86 -4.08
CA SER A 84 -11.40 -13.95 -5.05
C SER A 84 -9.98 -14.52 -5.03
N THR A 85 -9.01 -13.84 -4.43
CA THR A 85 -7.68 -14.41 -4.24
C THR A 85 -7.77 -15.48 -3.16
N HIS A 86 -7.46 -16.72 -3.51
CA HIS A 86 -7.27 -17.81 -2.56
C HIS A 86 -6.09 -17.47 -1.63
N THR A 87 -6.33 -16.59 -0.65
CA THR A 87 -5.38 -16.32 0.42
C THR A 87 -5.20 -17.63 1.19
N ALA A 88 -4.01 -18.22 1.02
CA ALA A 88 -3.51 -19.43 1.67
C ALA A 88 -3.94 -20.78 1.09
N LYS A 89 -3.80 -21.02 -0.22
CA LYS A 89 -3.49 -22.38 -0.69
C LYS A 89 -2.16 -22.39 -1.44
N THR A 90 -1.18 -22.98 -0.77
CA THR A 90 0.10 -23.46 -1.30
C THR A 90 1.09 -22.37 -1.73
N ILE A 91 1.97 -21.96 -0.82
CA ILE A 91 3.27 -21.40 -1.20
C ILE A 91 4.04 -22.58 -1.82
N GLN A 92 3.89 -22.80 -3.13
CA GLN A 92 4.81 -23.63 -3.88
C GLN A 92 6.02 -22.78 -4.23
N PRO A 93 7.26 -23.26 -4.02
CA PRO A 93 8.44 -22.57 -4.52
C PRO A 93 8.38 -22.57 -6.06
N GLY A 94 8.20 -21.38 -6.65
CA GLY A 94 7.99 -21.20 -8.09
C GLY A 94 6.83 -20.27 -8.48
N ILE A 95 6.40 -19.36 -7.61
CA ILE A 95 5.28 -18.44 -7.89
C ILE A 95 5.63 -17.53 -9.09
N GLU A 96 4.89 -17.70 -10.20
CA GLU A 96 4.85 -16.72 -11.28
C GLU A 96 4.29 -15.39 -10.75
N GLU A 97 5.05 -14.31 -10.97
CA GLU A 97 4.97 -13.01 -10.27
C GLU A 97 3.69 -12.18 -10.51
N ASN A 98 2.71 -12.63 -11.31
CA ASN A 98 1.76 -11.69 -11.93
C ASN A 98 0.24 -11.96 -11.80
N ASP A 99 -0.21 -12.96 -11.04
CA ASP A 99 -1.67 -13.21 -10.89
C ASP A 99 -2.30 -12.40 -9.73
N TYR A 100 -2.23 -11.07 -9.81
CA TYR A 100 -2.92 -10.18 -8.87
C TYR A 100 -4.28 -9.72 -9.43
N PRO A 101 -5.35 -9.65 -8.62
CA PRO A 101 -6.67 -9.25 -9.11
C PRO A 101 -6.64 -7.83 -9.66
N VAL A 102 -7.08 -7.67 -10.91
CA VAL A 102 -7.18 -6.37 -11.58
C VAL A 102 -8.26 -5.51 -10.92
N TRP A 103 -7.91 -4.31 -10.48
CA TRP A 103 -8.85 -3.34 -9.92
C TRP A 103 -9.52 -2.52 -11.03
N SER A 104 -10.82 -2.74 -11.27
CA SER A 104 -11.56 -2.16 -12.39
C SER A 104 -12.46 -0.95 -12.07
N SER A 105 -12.51 -0.49 -10.81
CA SER A 105 -13.42 0.60 -10.37
C SER A 105 -12.91 2.03 -10.62
N LEU A 106 -11.84 2.23 -11.40
CA LEU A 106 -11.28 3.58 -11.64
C LEU A 106 -12.29 4.52 -12.33
N LYS A 107 -13.11 4.01 -13.26
CA LYS A 107 -14.15 4.79 -13.94
C LYS A 107 -15.21 5.30 -12.95
N GLU A 108 -15.60 4.47 -11.99
CA GLU A 108 -16.60 4.82 -10.98
C GLU A 108 -16.06 5.90 -10.03
N LEU A 109 -14.78 5.81 -9.66
CA LEU A 109 -14.11 6.84 -8.86
C LEU A 109 -13.96 8.19 -9.57
N ARG A 110 -13.96 8.21 -10.91
CA ARG A 110 -13.89 9.46 -11.70
C ARG A 110 -15.25 9.92 -12.22
N SER A 111 -16.33 9.24 -11.84
CA SER A 111 -17.68 9.56 -12.27
C SER A 111 -18.10 10.97 -11.84
N SER A 112 -18.72 11.74 -12.74
CA SER A 112 -19.36 13.03 -12.42
C SER A 112 -20.68 12.84 -11.65
N ASN A 113 -21.30 11.66 -11.73
CA ASN A 113 -22.45 11.30 -10.92
C ASN A 113 -22.02 11.13 -9.45
N LYS A 114 -22.46 12.06 -8.59
CA LYS A 114 -22.12 12.13 -7.16
C LYS A 114 -22.44 10.84 -6.40
N SER A 115 -23.55 10.17 -6.72
CA SER A 115 -23.96 8.94 -6.04
C SER A 115 -23.03 7.77 -6.38
N ILE A 116 -22.72 7.60 -7.67
CA ILE A 116 -21.78 6.57 -8.15
C ILE A 116 -20.38 6.83 -7.58
N HIS A 117 -19.94 8.09 -7.61
CA HIS A 117 -18.65 8.52 -7.11
C HIS A 117 -18.49 8.26 -5.59
N LEU A 118 -19.50 8.66 -4.80
CA LEU A 118 -19.51 8.43 -3.36
C LEU A 118 -19.53 6.93 -3.04
N PHE A 119 -20.34 6.14 -3.76
CA PHE A 119 -20.39 4.70 -3.57
C PHE A 119 -19.05 4.02 -3.90
N ALA A 120 -18.38 4.44 -4.98
CA ALA A 120 -17.05 3.95 -5.34
C ALA A 120 -16.02 4.23 -4.25
N PHE A 121 -16.02 5.45 -3.67
CA PHE A 121 -15.16 5.80 -2.54
C PHE A 121 -15.49 5.01 -1.27
N CYS A 122 -16.78 4.84 -0.95
CA CYS A 122 -17.21 3.96 0.13
C CYS A 122 -16.60 2.57 -0.05
N LYS A 123 -16.73 1.98 -1.25
CA LYS A 123 -16.20 0.64 -1.58
C LYS A 123 -14.70 0.56 -1.43
N PHE A 124 -14.00 1.54 -1.99
CA PHE A 124 -12.54 1.61 -1.93
C PHE A 124 -12.02 1.61 -0.49
N PHE A 125 -12.48 2.55 0.35
CA PHE A 125 -11.99 2.65 1.72
C PHE A 125 -12.50 1.54 2.63
N TYR A 126 -13.69 0.99 2.35
CA TYR A 126 -14.16 -0.22 3.04
C TYR A 126 -13.21 -1.41 2.79
N CYS A 127 -12.86 -1.65 1.53
CA CYS A 127 -11.99 -2.75 1.16
C CYS A 127 -10.56 -2.54 1.64
N LEU A 128 -10.01 -1.33 1.50
CA LEU A 128 -8.69 -1.00 2.04
C LEU A 128 -8.63 -1.26 3.54
N ARG A 129 -9.66 -0.87 4.31
CA ARG A 129 -9.74 -1.16 5.75
C ARG A 129 -9.76 -2.67 6.05
N LYS A 130 -10.49 -3.45 5.24
CA LYS A 130 -10.61 -4.91 5.40
C LYS A 130 -9.29 -5.62 5.07
N ASP A 131 -8.65 -5.24 3.97
CA ASP A 131 -7.44 -5.88 3.47
C ASP A 131 -6.23 -5.54 4.34
N THR A 132 -6.09 -4.28 4.75
CA THR A 132 -5.02 -3.87 5.69
C THR A 132 -5.18 -4.54 7.05
N LYS A 133 -6.42 -4.76 7.53
CA LYS A 133 -6.67 -5.57 8.73
C LYS A 133 -6.20 -7.00 8.51
N LYS A 134 -6.57 -7.62 7.39
CA LYS A 134 -6.23 -8.99 7.05
C LYS A 134 -4.70 -9.18 6.97
N ILE A 135 -3.98 -8.28 6.30
CA ILE A 135 -2.50 -8.29 6.23
C ILE A 135 -1.90 -8.18 7.63
N LYS A 136 -2.33 -7.21 8.43
CA LYS A 136 -1.82 -7.02 9.80
C LYS A 136 -2.05 -8.26 10.65
N ASP A 137 -3.24 -8.86 10.57
CA ASP A 137 -3.57 -10.07 11.34
C ASP A 137 -2.72 -11.27 10.86
N TYR A 138 -2.48 -11.44 9.56
CA TYR A 138 -1.58 -12.48 9.04
C TYR A 138 -0.13 -12.28 9.50
N LEU A 139 0.39 -11.06 9.43
CA LEU A 139 1.74 -10.76 9.91
C LEU A 139 1.86 -11.02 11.43
N GLN A 140 0.82 -10.72 12.20
CA GLN A 140 0.83 -11.03 13.62
C GLN A 140 0.87 -12.55 13.89
N ILE A 141 0.16 -13.35 13.09
CA ILE A 141 0.15 -14.82 13.18
C ILE A 141 1.49 -15.43 12.74
N LEU A 142 2.14 -14.89 11.71
CA LEU A 142 3.39 -15.43 11.15
C LEU A 142 4.63 -15.07 11.97
N ARG A 143 4.57 -14.03 12.80
CA ARG A 143 5.71 -13.53 13.61
C ARG A 143 6.45 -14.63 14.37
N PRO A 144 5.78 -15.52 15.15
CA PRO A 144 6.48 -16.51 15.94
C PRO A 144 7.23 -17.55 15.09
N ASN A 145 6.73 -17.88 13.89
CA ASN A 145 7.34 -18.88 13.01
C ASN A 145 8.61 -18.33 12.35
N ILE A 146 8.62 -17.05 12.00
CA ILE A 146 9.75 -16.38 11.36
C ILE A 146 10.87 -16.10 12.37
N ILE A 147 10.54 -15.74 13.61
CA ILE A 147 11.53 -15.52 14.67
C ILE A 147 12.18 -16.85 15.10
N LYS A 148 11.41 -17.96 15.14
CA LYS A 148 11.92 -19.28 15.54
C LYS A 148 12.78 -19.95 14.46
N ASN A 149 12.38 -19.84 13.20
CA ASN A 149 13.15 -20.36 12.08
C ASN A 149 14.12 -19.26 11.62
N LYS A 150 15.22 -19.07 12.36
CA LYS A 150 16.37 -18.29 11.86
C LYS A 150 16.87 -18.98 10.59
N TRP A 151 16.51 -18.46 9.43
CA TRP A 151 17.17 -18.75 8.17
C TRP A 151 18.57 -18.13 8.17
#